data_AF-A0A3N1XEI7-F1
#
_entry.id   AF-A0A3N1XEI7-F1
#
_cell.length_a   1.000
_cell.length_b   1.000
_cell.length_c   1.000
_cell.angle_alpha   90.00
_cell.angle_beta   90.00
_cell.angle_gamma   90.00
#
_symmetry.space_group_name_H-M   'P 1'
#
loop_
_entity.id
_entity.type
_entity.pdbx_description
1 polymer ?
#
loop_
_entity_poly.entity_id
_entity_poly.type
_entity_poly.pdbx_seq_one_letter_code
_entity_poly.pdbx_strand_id
1 'polypeptide(L)'
;MSRLTQNPRLDLAVTLKLNEPEIRALDALAGYGFMAFLDVFYKHMGRHYLEPHEEGLRSLFEVIKTDLPPILHRLDAARQAFALNNPVIRSKEEHESMIKRLIEDSQKGEASIASLVGKGGAA
;
A
#
# COMPACT_ATOMS: atom_id res chain seq x y z
N MET A 1 14.25 -56.43 -19.04
CA MET A 1 14.49 -54.98 -19.24
C MET A 1 13.37 -54.21 -18.58
N SER A 2 13.65 -53.49 -17.50
CA SER A 2 12.65 -52.77 -16.72
C SER A 2 12.30 -51.44 -17.41
N ARG A 3 11.07 -51.30 -17.90
CA ARG A 3 10.55 -50.12 -18.62
C ARG A 3 9.98 -49.05 -17.67
N LEU A 4 10.58 -48.90 -16.49
CA LEU A 4 10.01 -48.12 -15.40
C LEU A 4 10.88 -46.87 -15.18
N THR A 5 10.28 -45.71 -15.38
CA THR A 5 10.92 -44.40 -15.16
C THR A 5 10.37 -43.83 -13.86
N GLN A 6 11.22 -43.67 -12.85
CA GLN A 6 10.87 -42.99 -11.60
C GLN A 6 11.29 -41.53 -11.67
N ASN A 7 10.34 -40.63 -11.39
CA ASN A 7 10.58 -39.19 -11.29
C ASN A 7 10.15 -38.71 -9.89
N PRO A 8 11.03 -38.80 -8.87
CA PRO A 8 10.70 -38.32 -7.53
C PRO A 8 10.52 -36.80 -7.54
N ARG A 9 9.48 -36.32 -6.84
CA ARG A 9 9.21 -34.89 -6.61
C ARG A 9 9.23 -34.60 -5.12
N LEU A 10 9.84 -33.47 -4.76
CA LEU A 10 9.90 -32.97 -3.39
C LEU A 10 9.25 -31.58 -3.39
N ASP A 11 8.19 -31.44 -2.62
CA ASP A 11 7.45 -30.19 -2.45
C ASP A 11 7.58 -29.72 -1.00
N LEU A 12 7.98 -28.46 -0.80
CA LEU A 12 8.06 -27.81 0.50
C LEU A 12 7.19 -26.55 0.50
N ALA A 13 6.29 -26.45 1.48
CA ALA A 13 5.45 -25.28 1.71
C ALA A 13 5.77 -24.68 3.09
N VAL A 14 6.00 -23.37 3.12
CA VAL A 14 6.26 -22.61 4.36
C VAL A 14 5.33 -21.42 4.41
N THR A 15 4.61 -21.27 5.52
CA THR A 15 3.74 -20.10 5.77
C THR A 15 4.46 -19.12 6.68
N LEU A 16 4.72 -17.92 6.17
CA LEU A 16 5.29 -16.81 6.93
C LEU A 16 4.18 -15.81 7.30
N LYS A 17 4.14 -15.38 8.56
CA LYS A 17 3.24 -14.30 9.01
C LYS A 17 4.08 -13.05 9.25
N LEU A 18 3.69 -11.96 8.61
CA LEU A 18 4.37 -10.67 8.71
C LEU A 18 3.40 -9.62 9.28
N ASN A 19 3.94 -8.69 10.06
CA ASN A 19 3.22 -7.50 10.49
C ASN A 19 3.29 -6.39 9.43
N GLU A 20 2.54 -5.30 9.64
CA GLU A 20 2.50 -4.20 8.67
C GLU A 20 3.88 -3.57 8.40
N PRO A 21 4.69 -3.20 9.41
CA PRO A 21 6.04 -2.67 9.17
C PRO A 21 6.92 -3.58 8.30
N GLU A 22 6.90 -4.88 8.56
CA GLU A 22 7.66 -5.87 7.79
C GLU A 22 7.18 -5.96 6.34
N ILE A 23 5.87 -5.97 6.12
CA ILE A 23 5.29 -5.98 4.78
C ILE A 23 5.67 -4.72 4.00
N ARG A 24 5.63 -3.54 4.65
CA ARG A 24 6.03 -2.29 4.00
C ARG A 24 7.52 -2.27 3.67
N ALA A 25 8.37 -2.82 4.55
CA ALA A 25 9.78 -2.97 4.27
C ALA A 25 10.02 -3.89 3.06
N LEU A 26 9.25 -4.97 2.95
CA LEU A 26 9.33 -5.91 1.83
C LEU A 26 8.89 -5.27 0.50
N ASP A 27 7.80 -4.50 0.52
CA ASP A 27 7.31 -3.72 -0.62
C ASP A 27 8.35 -2.68 -1.08
N ALA A 28 8.93 -1.92 -0.15
CA ALA A 28 9.97 -0.94 -0.45
C ALA A 28 11.22 -1.59 -1.05
N LEU A 29 11.64 -2.74 -0.52
CA LEU A 29 12.78 -3.50 -1.02
C LEU A 29 12.56 -3.99 -2.46
N ALA A 30 11.37 -4.52 -2.75
CA ALA A 30 11.03 -4.96 -4.09
C ALA A 30 10.77 -3.80 -5.07
N GLY A 31 10.39 -2.62 -4.57
CA GLY A 31 10.14 -1.41 -5.36
C GLY A 31 11.35 -0.92 -6.15
N TYR A 32 12.57 -1.17 -5.67
CA TYR A 32 13.80 -0.86 -6.42
C TYR A 32 14.01 -1.75 -7.66
N GLY A 33 13.36 -2.92 -7.68
CA GLY A 33 13.48 -3.90 -8.74
C GLY A 33 14.59 -4.93 -8.49
N PHE A 34 14.31 -6.17 -8.90
CA PHE A 34 15.19 -7.32 -8.71
C PHE A 34 16.60 -7.12 -9.27
N MET A 35 16.73 -6.60 -10.50
CA MET A 35 18.04 -6.42 -11.14
C MET A 35 18.89 -5.35 -10.45
N ALA A 36 18.30 -4.20 -10.12
CA ALA A 36 19.01 -3.14 -9.41
C ALA A 36 19.49 -3.60 -8.03
N PHE A 37 18.68 -4.41 -7.33
CA PHE A 37 19.07 -5.03 -6.06
C PHE A 37 20.27 -5.98 -6.23
N LEU A 38 20.21 -6.90 -7.19
CA LEU A 38 21.30 -7.85 -7.42
C LEU A 38 22.60 -7.17 -7.86
N ASP A 39 22.53 -6.17 -8.73
CA ASP A 39 23.70 -5.43 -9.20
C ASP A 39 24.46 -4.79 -8.02
N VAL A 40 23.73 -4.14 -7.12
CA VAL A 40 24.32 -3.52 -5.91
C VAL A 40 24.84 -4.59 -4.96
N PHE A 41 24.07 -5.66 -4.73
CA PHE A 41 24.48 -6.74 -3.85
C PHE A 41 25.77 -7.40 -4.34
N TYR A 42 25.84 -7.75 -5.63
CA TYR A 42 27.02 -8.39 -6.22
C TYR A 42 28.23 -7.47 -6.29
N LYS A 43 28.02 -6.16 -6.43
CA LYS A 43 29.11 -5.19 -6.37
C LYS A 43 29.77 -5.14 -4.99
N HIS A 44 29.00 -5.29 -3.91
CA HIS A 44 29.51 -5.08 -2.54
C HIS A 44 29.79 -6.37 -1.77
N MET A 45 28.98 -7.42 -1.98
CA MET A 45 29.01 -8.66 -1.21
C MET A 45 29.53 -9.85 -2.03
N GLY A 46 29.64 -9.70 -3.35
CA GLY A 46 29.98 -10.78 -4.27
C GLY A 46 28.80 -11.72 -4.56
N ARG A 47 29.02 -12.67 -5.48
CA ARG A 47 27.96 -13.50 -6.07
C ARG A 47 27.58 -14.74 -5.28
N HIS A 48 28.51 -15.24 -4.48
CA HIS A 48 28.46 -16.56 -3.87
C HIS A 48 27.17 -16.86 -3.09
N TYR A 49 26.59 -15.85 -2.44
CA TYR A 49 25.41 -16.04 -1.57
C TYR A 49 24.08 -16.11 -2.32
N LEU A 50 23.89 -15.32 -3.38
CA LEU A 50 22.58 -15.23 -4.06
C LEU A 50 22.56 -15.88 -5.43
N GLU A 51 23.71 -16.09 -6.07
CA GLU A 51 23.80 -16.74 -7.40
C GLU A 51 23.07 -18.10 -7.46
N PRO A 52 23.19 -19.00 -6.45
CA PRO A 52 22.45 -20.27 -6.46
C PRO A 52 20.93 -20.12 -6.29
N HIS A 53 20.46 -18.94 -5.88
CA HIS A 53 19.08 -18.68 -5.48
C HIS A 53 18.41 -17.59 -6.32
N GLU A 54 19.04 -17.15 -7.42
CA GLU A 54 18.55 -16.03 -8.25
C GLU A 54 17.14 -16.26 -8.78
N GLU A 55 16.82 -17.47 -9.24
CA GLU A 55 15.48 -17.77 -9.76
C GLU A 55 14.41 -17.66 -8.65
N GLY A 56 14.71 -18.19 -7.46
CA GLY A 56 13.81 -18.10 -6.31
C GLY A 56 13.62 -16.65 -5.86
N LEU A 57 14.70 -15.87 -5.81
CA LEU A 57 14.64 -14.44 -5.48
C LEU A 57 13.86 -13.65 -6.54
N ARG A 58 14.06 -13.94 -7.82
CA ARG A 58 13.29 -13.31 -8.91
C ARG A 58 11.81 -13.60 -8.74
N SER A 59 11.45 -14.87 -8.56
CA SER A 59 10.05 -15.27 -8.34
C SER A 59 9.46 -14.58 -7.11
N LEU A 60 10.23 -14.47 -6.02
CA LEU A 60 9.79 -13.81 -4.80
C LEU A 60 9.52 -12.31 -5.02
N PHE A 61 10.43 -11.60 -5.70
CA PHE A 61 10.26 -10.17 -6.00
C PHE A 61 9.04 -9.90 -6.89
N GLU A 62 8.78 -10.76 -7.87
CA GLU A 62 7.60 -10.63 -8.73
C GLU A 62 6.29 -10.82 -7.95
N VAL A 63 6.23 -11.82 -7.05
CA VAL A 63 5.09 -12.04 -6.16
C VAL A 63 4.86 -10.81 -5.28
N ILE A 64 5.91 -10.31 -4.62
CA ILE A 64 5.83 -9.12 -3.78
C ILE A 64 5.29 -7.94 -4.58
N LYS A 65 5.90 -7.64 -5.72
CA LYS A 65 5.54 -6.48 -6.55
C LYS A 65 4.10 -6.54 -7.07
N THR A 66 3.57 -7.73 -7.30
CA THR A 66 2.23 -7.92 -7.86
C THR A 66 1.16 -7.93 -6.76
N ASP A 67 1.41 -8.66 -5.66
CA ASP A 67 0.37 -9.01 -4.69
C ASP A 67 0.34 -8.07 -3.48
N LEU A 68 1.48 -7.48 -3.08
CA LEU A 68 1.54 -6.62 -1.90
C LEU A 68 0.90 -5.23 -2.07
N PRO A 69 1.08 -4.51 -3.20
CA PRO A 69 0.51 -3.16 -3.33
C PRO A 69 -1.02 -3.10 -3.14
N PRO A 70 -1.83 -4.02 -3.70
CA PRO A 70 -3.26 -4.05 -3.44
C PRO A 70 -3.63 -4.28 -1.97
N ILE A 71 -2.85 -5.09 -1.25
CA ILE A 71 -3.07 -5.36 0.18
C ILE A 71 -2.78 -4.11 1.01
N LEU A 72 -1.65 -3.45 0.74
CA LEU A 72 -1.27 -2.20 1.40
C LEU A 72 -2.27 -1.08 1.11
N HIS A 73 -2.73 -0.96 -0.14
CA HIS A 73 -3.76 0.01 -0.51
C HIS A 73 -5.06 -0.19 0.28
N ARG A 74 -5.50 -1.44 0.48
CA ARG A 74 -6.69 -1.75 1.31
C ARG A 74 -6.49 -1.34 2.76
N LEU A 75 -5.29 -1.56 3.31
CA LEU A 75 -4.95 -1.16 4.67
C LEU A 75 -4.98 0.37 4.83
N ASP A 76 -4.41 1.10 3.86
CA ASP A 76 -4.39 2.55 3.85
C ASP A 76 -5.80 3.13 3.68
N ALA A 77 -6.62 2.54 2.81
CA ALA A 77 -8.04 2.89 2.67
C ALA A 77 -8.82 2.64 3.98
N ALA A 78 -8.57 1.52 4.66
CA ALA A 78 -9.17 1.24 5.97
C ALA A 78 -8.77 2.31 7.00
N ARG A 79 -7.48 2.66 7.09
CA ARG A 79 -7.01 3.74 7.97
C ARG A 79 -7.74 5.05 7.70
N GLN A 80 -7.91 5.43 6.44
CA GLN A 80 -8.64 6.64 6.07
C GLN A 80 -10.12 6.58 6.47
N ALA A 81 -10.80 5.47 6.20
CA ALA A 81 -12.21 5.28 6.56
C ALA A 81 -12.42 5.35 8.08
N PHE A 82 -11.54 4.72 8.87
CA PHE A 82 -11.62 4.77 10.33
C PHE A 82 -11.17 6.11 10.91
N ALA A 83 -10.25 6.83 10.27
CA ALA A 83 -9.87 8.19 10.68
C ALA A 83 -11.00 9.21 10.47
N LEU A 84 -11.82 9.04 9.42
CA LEU A 84 -12.94 9.94 9.11
C LEU A 84 -14.16 9.70 9.99
N ASN A 85 -14.40 8.47 10.45
CA ASN A 85 -15.58 8.12 11.26
C ASN A 85 -15.43 8.40 12.76
N ASN A 86 -14.23 8.78 13.21
CA ASN A 86 -14.01 9.16 14.60
C ASN A 86 -12.88 10.20 14.66
N PRO A 87 -13.16 11.49 14.45
CA PRO A 87 -12.20 12.52 14.81
C PRO A 87 -12.05 12.42 16.33
N VAL A 88 -11.04 11.69 16.79
CA VAL A 88 -10.52 11.86 18.14
C VAL A 88 -10.07 13.32 18.15
N ILE A 89 -10.90 14.21 18.68
CA ILE A 89 -10.51 15.57 19.02
C ILE A 89 -9.36 15.41 20.00
N ARG A 90 -8.11 15.54 19.54
CA ARG A 90 -6.92 15.33 20.39
C ARG A 90 -6.64 16.57 21.23
N SER A 91 -7.16 17.72 20.81
CA SER A 91 -7.08 18.98 21.56
C SER A 91 -8.29 19.88 21.31
N LYS A 92 -8.54 20.83 22.23
CA LYS A 92 -9.59 21.85 22.11
C LYS A 92 -9.43 22.70 20.83
N GLU A 93 -8.20 22.93 20.40
CA GLU A 93 -7.86 23.72 19.21
C GLU A 93 -8.28 23.02 17.90
N GLU A 94 -8.14 21.69 17.84
CA GLU A 94 -8.62 20.88 16.72
C GLU A 94 -10.15 20.90 16.62
N HIS A 95 -10.85 20.92 17.76
CA HIS A 95 -12.30 21.06 17.79
C HIS A 95 -12.77 22.41 17.26
N GLU A 96 -12.15 23.50 17.73
CA GLU A 96 -12.51 24.87 17.34
C GLU A 96 -12.22 25.11 15.85
N SER A 97 -11.10 24.59 15.33
CA SER A 97 -10.79 24.68 13.89
C SER A 97 -11.73 23.85 13.02
N MET A 98 -12.20 22.68 13.50
CA MET A 98 -13.21 21.88 12.81
C MET A 98 -14.57 22.57 12.76
N ILE A 99 -15.03 23.15 13.89
CA ILE A 99 -16.26 23.93 13.95
C ILE A 99 -16.20 25.12 12.99
N LYS A 100 -15.07 25.84 12.96
CA LYS A 100 -14.88 26.98 12.06
C LYS A 100 -15.01 26.58 10.59
N ARG A 101 -14.40 25.47 10.18
CA ARG A 101 -14.52 24.94 8.80
C ARG A 101 -15.96 24.58 8.45
N LEU A 102 -16.68 23.91 9.36
CA LEU A 102 -18.08 23.54 9.13
C LEU A 102 -19.01 24.75 8.97
N ILE A 103 -18.76 25.83 9.72
CA ILE A 103 -19.50 27.09 9.59
C ILE A 103 -19.15 27.80 8.28
N GLU A 104 -17.88 27.84 7.89
CA GLU A 104 -17.45 28.44 6.62
C GLU A 104 -18.03 27.70 5.40
N ASP A 105 -18.10 26.37 5.46
CA ASP A 105 -18.68 25.55 4.40
C ASP A 105 -20.21 25.69 4.32
N SER A 106 -20.92 25.85 5.45
CA SER A 106 -22.36 26.13 5.44
C SER A 106 -22.67 27.52 4.88
N GLN A 107 -21.88 28.54 5.23
CA GLN A 107 -22.04 29.89 4.69
C GLN A 107 -21.75 29.98 3.19
N LYS A 108 -20.78 29.22 2.68
CA LYS A 108 -20.53 29.11 1.23
C LYS A 108 -21.67 28.41 0.49
N GLY A 109 -22.26 27.38 1.09
CA GLY A 109 -23.45 26.71 0.56
C GLY A 109 -24.66 27.64 0.48
N GLU A 110 -24.94 28.39 1.54
CA GLU A 110 -26.05 29.35 1.59
C GLU A 110 -25.85 30.54 0.63
N ALA A 111 -24.63 31.07 0.52
CA ALA A 111 -24.30 32.14 -0.44
C ALA A 111 -24.47 31.68 -1.90
N SER A 112 -24.13 30.43 -2.21
CA SER A 112 -24.33 29.85 -3.54
C SER A 112 -25.81 29.71 -3.88
N ILE A 113 -26.65 29.26 -2.93
CA ILE A 113 -28.11 29.13 -3.12
C ILE A 113 -28.77 30.52 -3.26
N ALA A 114 -28.39 31.50 -2.44
CA ALA A 114 -28.91 32.87 -2.53
C ALA A 114 -28.57 33.54 -3.87
N SER A 115 -27.39 33.28 -4.43
CA SER A 115 -26.98 33.82 -5.74
C SER A 115 -27.77 33.24 -6.93
N LEU A 116 -28.31 32.03 -6.79
CA LEU A 116 -29.15 31.37 -7.79
C LEU A 116 -30.61 31.88 -7.73
N VAL A 117 -31.14 32.16 -6.53
CA VAL A 117 -32.51 32.67 -6.36
C VAL A 117 -32.62 34.15 -6.77
N GLY A 118 -31.57 34.95 -6.57
CA GLY A 118 -31.56 36.38 -6.95
C GLY A 118 -31.53 36.67 -8.46
N LYS A 119 -31.21 35.68 -9.31
CA LYS A 119 -31.17 35.83 -10.78
C LYS A 119 -32.47 35.43 -11.50
N GLY A 120 -33.47 34.92 -10.78
CA GLY A 120 -34.74 34.46 -11.35
C GLY A 120 -35.90 35.48 -11.33
N GLY A 121 -35.68 36.70 -10.83
CA GLY A 121 -36.73 37.70 -10.61
C GLY A 121 -36.60 38.95 -11.49
N ALA A 122 -36.45 38.78 -12.80
CA ALA A 122 -36.59 39.88 -13.77
C ALA A 122 -36.85 39.31 -15.18
N ALA A 123 -38.06 38.82 -15.42
CA ALA A 123 -38.67 38.70 -16.75
C ALA A 123 -40.18 38.55 -16.59
#